data_AF-A0A0F9PCF7-F1
#
_entry.id   AF-A0A0F9PCF7-F1
#
_cell.length_a   1.000
_cell.length_b   1.000
_cell.length_c   1.000
_cell.angle_alpha   90.00
_cell.angle_beta   90.00
_cell.angle_gamma   90.00
#
_symmetry.space_group_name_H-M   'P 1'
#
loop_
_entity.id
_entity.type
_entity.pdbx_description
1 polymer ?
#
loop_
_entity_poly.entity_id
_entity_poly.type
_entity_poly.pdbx_seq_one_letter_code
_entity_poly.pdbx_strand_id
1 'polypeptide(L)'
;MVRDVNLQLISGATAMAGTGAKGSVVDSEGGFYALVSMLLGTCTGTTVAVSVAVEASIDGGSNYFHIGQFPILDEGDDDIEISRVVWVPKPNSSNTTTKVRLNTVVSSGTTPVVPVNQAFLEPLVSLAGPG
;
A
#
# COMPACT_ATOMS: atom_id res chain seq x y z
N MET A 1 -5.18 -15.01 10.10
CA MET A 1 -5.65 -13.80 10.80
C MET A 1 -6.93 -13.35 10.12
N VAL A 2 -7.94 -12.87 10.86
CA VAL A 2 -9.14 -12.29 10.24
C VAL A 2 -8.75 -10.90 9.71
N ARG A 3 -8.96 -10.66 8.42
CA ARG A 3 -8.66 -9.37 7.78
C ARG A 3 -9.92 -8.50 7.75
N ASP A 4 -9.77 -7.22 8.07
CA ASP A 4 -10.86 -6.26 7.96
C ASP A 4 -11.01 -5.81 6.50
N VAL A 5 -12.19 -6.06 5.93
CA VAL A 5 -12.54 -5.69 4.55
C VAL A 5 -12.57 -4.18 4.34
N ASN A 6 -12.81 -3.39 5.40
CA ASN A 6 -12.80 -1.92 5.31
C ASN A 6 -11.39 -1.34 5.19
N LEU A 7 -10.37 -2.13 5.53
CA LEU A 7 -8.96 -1.76 5.42
C LEU A 7 -8.27 -2.41 4.21
N GLN A 8 -9.07 -2.88 3.25
CA GLN A 8 -8.57 -3.45 2.01
C GLN A 8 -8.17 -2.34 1.03
N LEU A 9 -6.88 -2.30 0.69
CA LEU A 9 -6.30 -1.36 -0.27
C LEU A 9 -6.50 -1.84 -1.72
N ILE A 10 -6.46 -3.15 -1.95
CA ILE A 10 -6.70 -3.75 -3.28
C ILE A 10 -7.63 -4.95 -3.12
N SER A 11 -8.71 -4.95 -3.91
CA SER A 11 -9.64 -6.07 -4.06
C SER A 11 -9.66 -6.54 -5.50
N GLY A 12 -9.03 -7.67 -5.80
CA GLY A 12 -8.91 -8.22 -7.15
C GLY A 12 -7.64 -7.78 -7.87
N ALA A 13 -7.32 -8.47 -8.97
CA ALA A 13 -6.06 -8.31 -9.71
C ALA A 13 -5.89 -6.89 -10.25
N THR A 14 -5.05 -6.10 -9.57
CA THR A 14 -4.70 -4.72 -9.94
C THR A 14 -3.28 -4.68 -10.47
N ALA A 15 -3.09 -4.24 -11.71
CA ALA A 15 -1.76 -4.08 -12.29
C ALA A 15 -1.03 -2.87 -11.70
N MET A 16 0.14 -3.12 -11.12
CA MET A 16 0.99 -2.07 -10.56
C MET A 16 1.83 -1.33 -11.61
N ALA A 17 1.65 -1.64 -12.90
CA ALA A 17 2.29 -0.98 -14.04
C ALA A 17 1.92 0.51 -14.16
N GLY A 18 2.87 1.32 -14.62
CA GLY A 18 2.75 2.78 -14.70
C GLY A 18 2.85 3.45 -13.31
N THR A 19 3.06 4.76 -13.29
CA THR A 19 3.14 5.52 -12.03
C THR A 19 1.77 6.01 -11.57
N GLY A 20 1.62 6.28 -10.28
CA GLY A 20 0.40 6.84 -9.69
C GLY A 20 -0.35 5.90 -8.75
N ALA A 21 -1.43 6.43 -8.16
CA ALA A 21 -2.21 5.75 -7.15
C ALA A 21 -2.85 4.45 -7.67
N LYS A 22 -2.87 3.43 -6.82
CA LYS A 22 -3.40 2.09 -7.14
C LYS A 22 -4.40 1.66 -6.08
N GLY A 23 -5.44 0.95 -6.53
CA GLY A 23 -6.48 0.43 -5.66
C GLY A 23 -7.31 1.54 -4.99
N SER A 24 -7.80 1.23 -3.81
CA SER A 24 -8.64 2.08 -2.97
C SER A 24 -7.81 2.96 -2.05
N VAL A 25 -8.41 4.08 -1.64
CA VAL A 25 -7.97 4.86 -0.49
C VAL A 25 -8.77 4.39 0.71
N VAL A 26 -8.10 4.00 1.79
CA VAL A 26 -8.76 3.56 3.03
C VAL A 26 -8.71 4.68 4.08
N ASP A 27 -9.78 4.81 4.85
CA ASP A 27 -9.86 5.71 5.99
C ASP A 27 -9.46 4.97 7.27
N SER A 28 -8.64 5.61 8.10
CA SER A 28 -8.20 5.06 9.38
C SER A 28 -8.14 6.14 10.45
N GLU A 29 -8.18 5.77 11.72
CA GLU A 29 -8.05 6.71 12.84
C GLU A 29 -6.64 7.32 12.93
N GLY A 30 -5.63 6.64 12.38
CA GLY A 30 -4.22 7.01 12.49
C GLY A 30 -3.65 6.91 13.92
N GLY A 31 -2.35 7.18 14.07
CA GLY A 31 -1.65 7.12 15.36
C GLY A 31 -1.23 5.71 15.79
N PHE A 32 -1.01 4.80 14.84
CA PHE A 32 -0.63 3.42 15.11
C PHE A 32 0.36 2.87 14.08
N TYR A 33 1.10 1.84 14.48
CA TYR A 33 1.82 1.01 13.51
C TYR A 33 0.88 0.03 12.83
N ALA A 34 1.06 -0.18 11.53
CA ALA A 34 0.29 -1.11 10.73
C ALA A 34 1.23 -2.00 9.89
N LEU A 35 0.80 -3.23 9.63
CA LEU A 35 1.36 -4.06 8.58
C LEU A 35 0.59 -3.80 7.29
N VAL A 36 1.30 -3.41 6.23
CA VAL A 36 0.73 -3.39 4.88
C VAL A 36 1.19 -4.65 4.16
N SER A 37 0.25 -5.53 3.84
CA SER A 37 0.52 -6.77 3.10
C SER A 37 0.03 -6.65 1.66
N MET A 38 0.77 -7.19 0.70
CA MET A 38 0.35 -7.34 -0.69
C MET A 38 0.53 -8.80 -1.11
N LEU A 39 -0.56 -9.43 -1.53
CA LEU A 39 -0.55 -10.72 -2.22
C LEU A 39 -0.39 -10.43 -3.71
N LEU A 40 0.77 -10.78 -4.24
CA LEU A 40 1.07 -10.69 -5.66
C LEU A 40 0.38 -11.84 -6.41
N GLY A 41 0.18 -11.68 -7.71
CA GLY A 41 -0.14 -12.76 -8.62
C GLY A 41 1.03 -13.05 -9.54
N THR A 42 0.75 -13.78 -10.62
CA THR A 42 1.73 -14.09 -11.66
C THR A 42 2.19 -12.83 -12.38
N CYS A 43 3.45 -12.46 -12.20
CA CYS A 43 4.08 -11.36 -12.91
C CYS A 43 4.30 -11.76 -14.37
N THR A 44 4.18 -10.78 -15.28
CA THR A 44 4.47 -10.99 -16.70
C THR A 44 5.27 -9.82 -17.26
N GLY A 45 6.02 -10.09 -18.33
CA GLY A 45 6.97 -9.16 -18.92
C GLY A 45 8.41 -9.61 -18.72
N THR A 46 9.35 -8.87 -19.30
CA THR A 46 10.79 -9.07 -19.10
C THR A 46 11.38 -7.76 -18.57
N THR A 47 12.37 -7.86 -17.66
CA THR A 47 13.04 -6.74 -16.99
C THR A 47 12.09 -5.83 -16.21
N VAL A 48 11.17 -6.45 -15.47
CA VAL A 48 10.14 -5.75 -14.70
C VAL A 48 10.78 -5.12 -13.49
N ALA A 49 10.55 -3.82 -13.28
CA ALA A 49 10.92 -3.16 -12.05
C ALA A 49 9.80 -2.20 -11.63
N VAL A 50 9.10 -2.57 -10.56
CA VAL A 50 8.00 -1.78 -10.00
C VAL A 50 8.30 -1.47 -8.53
N SER A 51 8.26 -0.20 -8.14
CA SER A 51 8.37 0.19 -6.74
C SER A 51 7.06 0.78 -6.25
N VAL A 52 6.50 0.18 -5.19
CA VAL A 52 5.22 0.59 -4.61
C VAL A 52 5.45 1.29 -3.28
N ALA A 53 5.02 2.54 -3.20
CA ALA A 53 4.94 3.30 -1.97
C ALA A 53 3.59 3.08 -1.27
N VAL A 54 3.65 3.10 0.06
CA VAL A 54 2.51 3.35 0.94
C VAL A 54 2.53 4.82 1.27
N GLU A 55 1.42 5.50 0.99
CA GLU A 55 1.27 6.93 1.24
C GLU A 55 0.13 7.19 2.21
N ALA A 56 0.29 8.24 3.02
CA ALA A 56 -0.75 8.72 3.91
C ALA A 56 -1.08 10.19 3.62
N SER A 57 -2.32 10.58 3.90
CA SER A 57 -2.77 11.95 3.94
C SER A 57 -3.44 12.23 5.28
N ILE A 58 -2.98 13.28 5.95
CA ILE A 58 -3.54 13.76 7.23
C ILE A 58 -4.51 14.94 7.01
N ASP A 59 -4.70 15.37 5.77
CA ASP A 59 -5.43 16.57 5.36
C ASP A 59 -6.64 16.26 4.46
N GLY A 60 -7.30 15.13 4.73
CA GLY A 60 -8.55 14.75 4.06
C GLY A 60 -8.37 14.25 2.62
N GLY A 61 -7.13 13.93 2.21
CA GLY A 61 -6.78 13.44 0.88
C GLY A 61 -6.26 14.51 -0.07
N SER A 62 -5.98 15.72 0.43
CA SER A 62 -5.46 16.82 -0.40
C SER A 62 -4.01 16.60 -0.77
N ASN A 63 -3.18 16.15 0.17
CA ASN A 63 -1.78 15.82 -0.05
C ASN A 63 -1.43 14.47 0.53
N TYR A 64 -0.74 13.66 -0.27
CA TYR A 64 -0.22 12.35 0.15
C TYR A 64 1.30 12.41 0.29
N PHE A 65 1.81 11.89 1.39
CA PHE A 65 3.24 11.77 1.64
C PHE A 65 3.61 10.31 1.92
N HIS A 66 4.86 9.99 1.63
CA HIS A 66 5.41 8.65 1.75
C HIS A 66 5.58 8.23 3.22
N ILE A 67 5.01 7.08 3.60
CA ILE A 67 5.16 6.49 4.95
C ILE A 67 5.86 5.12 4.95
N GLY A 68 6.14 4.57 3.76
CA GLY A 68 6.90 3.34 3.57
C GLY A 68 6.88 2.91 2.10
N GLN A 69 7.80 2.05 1.68
CA GLN A 69 7.87 1.58 0.30
C GLN A 69 8.37 0.15 0.26
N PHE A 70 7.71 -0.71 -0.51
CA PHE A 70 8.13 -2.09 -0.71
C PHE A 70 9.47 -2.18 -1.46
N PRO A 71 10.20 -3.31 -1.34
CA PRO A 71 11.29 -3.61 -2.26
C PRO A 71 10.85 -3.47 -3.72
N ILE A 72 11.81 -3.30 -4.62
CA ILE A 72 11.51 -3.33 -6.06
C ILE A 72 10.97 -4.72 -6.36
N LEU A 73 9.80 -4.75 -6.99
CA LEU A 73 9.14 -5.96 -7.47
C LEU A 73 9.64 -6.27 -8.88
N ASP A 74 10.03 -7.52 -9.11
CA ASP A 74 10.49 -8.01 -10.40
C ASP A 74 9.76 -9.29 -10.83
N GLU A 75 10.14 -9.85 -11.99
CA GLU A 75 9.55 -11.08 -12.51
C GLU A 75 9.79 -12.34 -11.65
N GLY A 76 10.64 -12.28 -10.63
CA GLY A 76 10.88 -13.38 -9.69
C GLY A 76 9.92 -13.39 -8.50
N ASP A 77 9.17 -12.31 -8.29
CA ASP A 77 8.23 -12.13 -7.17
C ASP A 77 6.84 -12.72 -7.46
N ASP A 78 6.79 -13.85 -8.16
CA ASP A 78 5.55 -14.51 -8.56
C ASP A 78 4.83 -15.17 -7.38
N ASP A 79 3.52 -14.88 -7.26
CA ASP A 79 2.60 -15.55 -6.32
C ASP A 79 3.08 -15.54 -4.85
N ILE A 80 3.82 -14.50 -4.46
CA ILE A 80 4.26 -14.29 -3.08
C ILE A 80 3.38 -13.28 -2.34
N GLU A 81 3.40 -13.36 -1.01
CA GLU A 81 2.90 -12.29 -0.16
C GLU A 81 4.08 -11.55 0.48
N ILE A 82 4.15 -10.25 0.24
CA ILE A 82 5.13 -9.37 0.87
C ILE A 82 4.44 -8.43 1.84
N SER A 83 5.16 -8.05 2.90
CA SER A 83 4.60 -7.18 3.93
C SER A 83 5.61 -6.14 4.40
N ARG A 84 5.10 -4.99 4.83
CA ARG A 84 5.89 -3.90 5.38
C ARG A 84 5.19 -3.26 6.57
N VAL A 85 5.93 -3.07 7.65
CA VAL A 85 5.46 -2.27 8.79
C VAL A 85 5.63 -0.79 8.46
N VAL A 86 4.58 -0.01 8.70
CA VAL A 86 4.56 1.45 8.54
C VAL A 86 3.96 2.11 9.77
N TRP A 87 4.32 3.37 10.01
CA TRP A 87 3.62 4.23 10.96
C TRP A 87 2.53 5.00 10.22
N VAL A 88 1.27 4.83 10.63
CA VAL A 88 0.14 5.61 10.12
C VAL A 88 -0.03 6.84 11.03
N PRO A 89 0.23 8.06 10.56
CA PRO A 89 0.17 9.25 11.38
C PRO A 89 -1.28 9.58 11.77
N LYS A 90 -1.46 10.33 12.87
CA LYS A 90 -2.77 10.91 13.19
C LYS A 90 -3.19 11.94 12.14
N PRO A 91 -4.50 12.13 11.91
CA PRO A 91 -4.98 13.22 11.07
C PRO A 91 -4.59 14.57 11.69
N ASN A 92 -4.53 15.60 10.84
CA ASN A 92 -4.38 16.96 11.35
C ASN A 92 -5.65 17.38 12.12
N SER A 93 -5.58 18.49 12.85
CA SER A 93 -6.67 18.95 13.73
C SER A 93 -8.00 19.24 13.01
N SER A 94 -8.00 19.34 11.68
CA SER A 94 -9.19 19.63 10.88
C SER A 94 -9.84 18.38 10.28
N ASN A 95 -9.26 17.20 10.49
CA ASN A 95 -9.74 15.94 9.91
C ASN A 95 -9.91 14.87 10.99
N THR A 96 -10.83 13.94 10.75
CA THR A 96 -11.11 12.82 11.66
C THR A 96 -10.48 11.50 11.22
N THR A 97 -9.96 11.42 10.00
CA THR A 97 -9.34 10.21 9.45
C THR A 97 -8.02 10.52 8.75
N THR A 98 -7.06 9.61 8.88
CA THR A 98 -5.89 9.53 8.02
C THR A 98 -6.23 8.61 6.85
N LYS A 99 -6.06 9.13 5.64
CA LYS A 99 -6.25 8.37 4.40
C LYS A 99 -4.98 7.66 4.02
N VAL A 100 -5.04 6.37 3.70
CA VAL A 100 -3.89 5.56 3.28
C VAL A 100 -4.14 4.98 1.90
N ARG A 101 -3.11 4.95 1.06
CA ARG A 101 -3.18 4.38 -0.29
C ARG A 101 -1.87 3.74 -0.72
N LEU A 102 -1.93 2.96 -1.80
CA LEU A 102 -0.75 2.50 -2.53
C LEU A 102 -0.50 3.42 -3.72
N ASN A 103 0.78 3.66 -4.03
CA ASN A 103 1.21 4.49 -5.14
C ASN A 103 2.40 3.82 -5.84
N THR A 104 2.30 3.54 -7.13
CA THR A 104 3.47 3.10 -7.89
C THR A 104 4.35 4.31 -8.18
N VAL A 105 5.60 4.28 -7.71
CA VAL A 105 6.59 5.36 -7.88
C VAL A 105 7.48 5.12 -9.09
N VAL A 106 7.88 3.86 -9.32
CA VAL A 106 8.69 3.44 -10.45
C VAL A 106 7.96 2.31 -11.16
N SER A 107 7.93 2.37 -12.48
CA SER A 107 7.49 1.27 -13.34
C SER A 107 8.32 1.32 -14.61
N SER A 108 9.18 0.32 -14.81
CA SER A 108 10.00 0.19 -16.02
C SER A 108 10.04 -1.27 -16.50
N GLY A 109 10.56 -1.45 -17.73
CA GLY A 109 10.62 -2.74 -18.41
C GLY A 109 9.74 -2.77 -19.66
N THR A 110 9.84 -3.85 -20.43
CA THR A 110 8.93 -4.12 -21.55
C THR A 110 7.70 -4.84 -21.03
N THR A 111 6.55 -4.15 -21.04
CA THR A 111 5.24 -4.62 -20.52
C THR A 111 5.28 -5.15 -19.08
N PRO A 112 5.72 -4.35 -18.09
CA PRO A 112 5.77 -4.80 -16.71
C PRO A 112 4.35 -4.99 -16.17
N VAL A 113 3.99 -6.22 -15.81
CA VAL A 113 2.74 -6.50 -15.13
C VAL A 113 3.09 -7.21 -13.83
N VAL A 114 3.08 -6.46 -12.72
CA VAL A 114 3.07 -7.02 -11.37
C VAL A 114 1.64 -6.90 -10.87
N PRO A 115 0.80 -7.94 -10.97
CA PRO A 115 -0.54 -7.88 -10.46
C PRO A 115 -0.51 -8.05 -8.94
N VAL A 116 -1.21 -7.17 -8.22
CA VAL A 116 -1.52 -7.37 -6.81
C VAL A 116 -2.96 -7.83 -6.73
N ASN A 117 -3.16 -9.06 -6.26
CA ASN A 117 -4.47 -9.69 -6.15
C ASN A 117 -5.25 -9.14 -4.95
N GLN A 118 -4.54 -8.90 -3.85
CA GLN A 118 -5.11 -8.33 -2.63
C GLN A 118 -4.05 -7.51 -1.89
N ALA A 119 -4.47 -6.42 -1.25
CA ALA A 119 -3.63 -5.69 -0.32
C ALA A 119 -4.45 -5.18 0.85
N PHE A 120 -3.85 -5.15 2.04
CA PHE A 120 -4.54 -4.78 3.28
C PHE A 120 -3.66 -3.86 4.13
N LEU A 121 -4.32 -2.98 4.90
CA LEU A 121 -3.74 -2.23 5.99
C LEU A 121 -4.18 -2.87 7.31
N GLU A 122 -3.28 -3.51 8.04
CA GLU A 122 -3.61 -4.27 9.25
C GLU A 122 -3.01 -3.59 10.49
N PRO A 123 -3.83 -2.93 11.34
CA PRO A 123 -3.34 -2.28 12.56
C PRO A 123 -2.69 -3.28 13.52
N LEU A 124 -1.53 -2.93 14.06
CA LEU A 124 -0.84 -3.72 15.06
C LEU A 124 -1.37 -3.36 16.46
N VAL A 125 -2.17 -4.27 17.03
CA VAL A 125 -3.01 -4.13 18.23
C VAL A 125 -2.30 -3.61 19.50
N SER A 126 -0.96 -3.56 19.53
CA SER A 126 -0.17 -3.20 20.73
C SER A 126 0.69 -1.93 20.58
N LEU A 127 0.66 -1.24 19.44
CA LEU A 127 1.65 -0.18 19.11
C LEU A 127 0.99 1.17 18.78
N ALA A 128 -0.02 1.56 19.56
CA ALA A 128 -0.46 2.96 19.58
C ALA A 128 0.72 3.82 20.08
N GLY A 129 1.19 4.75 19.25
CA GLY A 129 2.27 5.65 19.64
C GLY A 129 1.79 6.71 20.64
N PRO A 130 2.70 7.33 21.42
CA PRO A 130 2.33 8.40 22.33
C PRO A 130 1.63 9.53 21.56
N GLY A 131 0.51 9.96 22.13
CA GLY A 131 -0.48 10.81 21.48
C GLY A 131 -0.12 12.27 21.40
#